data_AF-A0A1S8TCJ1-F1
#
_entry.id   AF-A0A1S8TCJ1-F1
#
_cell.length_a   1.000
_cell.length_b   1.000
_cell.length_c   1.000
_cell.angle_alpha   90.00
_cell.angle_beta   90.00
_cell.angle_gamma   90.00
#
_symmetry.space_group_name_H-M   'P 1'
#
loop_
_entity.id
_entity.type
_entity.pdbx_description
1 polymer ?
#
loop_
_entity_poly.entity_id
_entity_poly.type
_entity_poly.pdbx_seq_one_letter_code
_entity_poly.pdbx_strand_id
1 'polypeptide(L)'
;MPLERTPSDILENVVEKVQQVNEGKGVLILVDMGSLNSLGEVITERTKIDTKSIDMVSTPLVLEAVRKCSLCDNDLNSVYTYLCTDFRGYTNNIAADSSLENNNKNVIITICSTGRGAAIKLKELVEAASKNITGSNNIDVIPSGVKELKEVIDEVSEKSNIISLVGISNPNMGIPFVSIEELIDGAGGEILKNIIKGKAIRLQIKMKSRLY
;
A
#
# COMPACT_ATOMS: atom_id res chain seq x y z
N MET A 1 21.92 22.88 11.13
CA MET A 1 23.15 23.06 10.34
C MET A 1 23.46 24.55 10.31
N PRO A 2 24.55 25.01 10.94
CA PRO A 2 24.97 26.41 10.86
C PRO A 2 25.33 26.78 9.41
N LEU A 3 25.04 28.01 8.98
CA LEU A 3 25.30 28.46 7.60
C LEU A 3 26.79 28.64 7.31
N GLU A 4 27.61 28.73 8.35
CA GLU A 4 29.05 28.92 8.28
C GLU A 4 29.80 27.61 8.00
N ARG A 5 29.12 26.46 8.06
CA ARG A 5 29.73 25.13 7.84
C ARG A 5 29.61 24.69 6.39
N THR A 6 30.65 24.03 5.88
CA THR A 6 30.64 23.48 4.53
C THR A 6 29.92 22.13 4.48
N PRO A 7 29.36 21.73 3.32
CA PRO A 7 28.78 20.40 3.13
C PRO A 7 29.74 19.25 3.48
N SER A 8 31.04 19.42 3.21
CA SER A 8 32.07 18.43 3.54
C SER A 8 32.23 18.25 5.04
N ASP A 9 32.24 19.33 5.82
CA ASP A 9 32.33 19.24 7.28
C ASP A 9 31.12 18.50 7.86
N ILE A 10 29.94 18.70 7.27
CA ILE A 10 28.72 18.04 7.71
C ILE A 10 28.74 16.56 7.34
N LEU A 11 29.24 16.21 6.15
CA LEU A 11 29.39 14.82 5.74
C LEU A 11 30.22 14.01 6.75
N GLU A 12 31.36 14.52 7.20
CA GLU A 12 32.21 13.82 8.18
C GLU A 12 31.45 13.57 9.50
N ASN A 13 30.72 14.58 9.99
CA ASN A 13 29.91 14.44 11.19
C ASN A 13 28.78 13.40 11.02
N VAL A 14 28.13 13.36 9.85
CA VAL A 14 27.06 12.39 9.56
C VAL A 14 27.62 10.97 9.43
N VAL A 15 28.77 10.79 8.78
CA VAL A 15 29.46 9.49 8.67
C VAL A 15 29.75 8.91 10.06
N GLU A 16 30.34 9.71 10.95
CA GLU A 16 30.60 9.30 12.33
C GLU A 16 29.28 8.93 13.04
N LYS A 17 28.23 9.73 12.85
CA LYS A 17 26.96 9.49 13.51
C LYS A 17 26.27 8.22 13.03
N VAL A 18 26.31 7.92 11.74
CA VAL A 18 25.76 6.70 11.14
C VAL A 18 26.42 5.45 11.74
N GLN A 19 27.74 5.47 11.93
CA GLN A 19 28.45 4.36 12.57
C GLN A 19 28.02 4.16 14.03
N GLN A 20 27.75 5.25 14.76
CA GLN A 20 27.33 5.18 16.16
C GLN A 20 25.89 4.69 16.35
N VAL A 21 24.96 5.07 15.47
CA VAL A 21 23.52 4.80 15.64
C VAL A 21 23.05 3.52 14.94
N ASN A 22 23.89 2.91 14.11
CA ASN A 22 23.52 1.69 13.41
C ASN A 22 23.41 0.51 14.40
N GLU A 23 22.19 -0.03 14.54
CA GLU A 23 21.90 -1.20 15.37
C GLU A 23 21.83 -2.51 14.55
N GLY A 24 22.42 -2.52 13.35
CA GLY A 24 22.58 -3.72 12.53
C GLY A 24 21.56 -3.88 11.39
N LYS A 25 20.59 -2.96 11.27
CA LYS A 25 19.59 -2.96 10.18
C LYS A 25 19.74 -1.78 9.21
N GLY A 26 20.82 -1.02 9.30
CA GLY A 26 21.05 0.19 8.51
C GLY A 26 20.51 1.46 9.18
N VAL A 27 20.61 2.59 8.48
CA VAL A 27 20.26 3.91 9.02
C VAL A 27 19.36 4.69 8.05
N LEU A 28 18.23 5.17 8.56
CA LEU A 28 17.35 6.11 7.86
C LEU A 28 17.78 7.54 8.18
N ILE A 29 18.08 8.32 7.15
CA ILE A 29 18.50 9.71 7.22
C ILE A 29 17.30 10.59 6.83
N LEU A 30 16.91 11.49 7.72
CA LEU A 30 15.79 12.41 7.53
C LEU A 30 16.33 13.82 7.32
N VAL A 31 16.07 14.40 6.15
CA VAL A 31 16.69 15.65 5.68
C VAL A 31 15.62 16.69 5.36
N ASP A 32 15.84 17.95 5.74
CA ASP A 32 14.95 19.05 5.38
C ASP A 32 15.02 19.33 3.86
N MET A 33 16.15 19.84 3.37
CA MET A 33 16.36 20.18 1.96
C MET A 33 17.82 19.99 1.54
N GLY A 34 18.07 20.10 0.23
CA GLY A 34 19.39 20.40 -0.34
C GLY A 34 20.31 19.20 -0.54
N SER A 35 21.61 19.50 -0.62
CA SER A 35 22.67 18.56 -1.01
C SER A 35 22.89 17.39 -0.04
N LEU A 36 22.29 17.43 1.14
CA LEU A 36 22.33 16.34 2.12
C LEU A 36 21.60 15.09 1.62
N ASN A 37 20.58 15.23 0.76
CA ASN A 37 19.90 14.08 0.20
C ASN A 37 20.83 13.22 -0.68
N SER A 38 21.74 13.87 -1.43
CA SER A 38 22.73 13.18 -2.27
C SER A 38 23.90 12.55 -1.49
N LEU A 39 24.00 12.77 -0.17
CA LEU A 39 25.09 12.20 0.63
C LEU A 39 24.86 10.74 1.03
N GLY A 40 23.64 10.22 0.92
CA GLY A 40 23.32 8.84 1.35
C GLY A 40 24.19 7.78 0.66
N GLU A 41 24.42 7.90 -0.64
CA GLU A 41 25.29 6.97 -1.38
C GLU A 41 26.75 7.04 -0.89
N VAL A 42 27.28 8.25 -0.73
CA VAL A 42 28.66 8.48 -0.25
C VAL A 42 28.84 7.94 1.17
N ILE A 43 27.86 8.15 2.05
CA ILE A 43 27.89 7.64 3.42
C ILE A 43 27.85 6.11 3.43
N THR A 44 26.97 5.51 2.62
CA THR A 44 26.89 4.05 2.47
C THR A 44 28.21 3.47 1.98
N GLU A 45 28.83 4.10 0.98
CA GLU A 45 30.11 3.65 0.43
C GLU A 45 31.24 3.69 1.47
N ARG A 46 31.30 4.78 2.26
CA ARG A 46 32.35 4.97 3.28
C ARG A 46 32.15 4.08 4.51
N THR A 47 30.92 3.92 4.97
CA THR A 47 30.62 3.20 6.22
C THR A 47 30.37 1.71 6.01
N LYS A 48 30.02 1.30 4.78
CA LYS A 48 29.48 -0.04 4.45
C LYS A 48 28.20 -0.38 5.21
N ILE A 49 27.52 0.63 5.74
CA ILE A 49 26.21 0.53 6.40
C ILE A 49 25.16 0.98 5.39
N ASP A 50 24.13 0.17 5.17
CA ASP A 50 23.02 0.58 4.31
C ASP A 50 22.36 1.84 4.86
N THR A 51 22.26 2.86 4.03
CA THR A 51 21.54 4.09 4.37
C THR A 51 20.47 4.43 3.33
N LYS A 52 19.39 5.06 3.79
CA LYS A 52 18.34 5.63 2.95
C LYS A 52 18.06 7.05 3.41
N SER A 53 17.88 7.96 2.45
CA SER A 53 17.59 9.37 2.74
C SER A 53 16.19 9.73 2.26
N ILE A 54 15.43 10.42 3.11
CA ILE A 54 14.16 11.07 2.75
C ILE A 54 14.35 12.58 2.95
N ASP A 55 14.04 13.36 1.92
CA ASP A 55 14.04 14.83 1.97
C ASP A 55 12.64 15.39 2.25
N MET A 56 12.56 16.72 2.40
CA MET A 56 11.32 17.44 2.73
C MET A 56 10.64 16.91 3.99
N VAL A 57 11.43 16.53 4.99
CA VAL A 57 10.90 15.90 6.20
C VAL A 57 10.07 16.88 7.01
N SER A 58 8.94 16.39 7.50
CA SER A 58 8.06 17.12 8.40
C SER A 58 7.96 16.42 9.74
N THR A 59 7.51 17.13 10.79
CA THR A 59 7.34 16.56 12.13
C THR A 59 6.51 15.26 12.13
N PRO A 60 5.36 15.17 11.42
CA PRO A 60 4.60 13.92 11.29
C PRO A 60 5.42 12.75 10.73
N LEU A 61 6.23 13.01 9.70
CA LEU A 61 7.05 11.98 9.07
C LEU A 61 8.13 11.44 10.03
N VAL A 62 8.76 12.33 10.81
CA VAL A 62 9.76 11.95 11.82
C VAL A 62 9.11 11.09 12.91
N LEU A 63 7.95 11.48 13.42
CA LEU A 63 7.21 10.70 14.42
C LEU A 63 6.86 9.30 13.89
N GLU A 64 6.39 9.21 12.65
CA GLU A 64 6.01 7.93 12.05
C GLU A 64 7.23 7.04 11.78
N ALA A 65 8.34 7.63 11.33
CA ALA A 65 9.60 6.92 11.14
C ALA A 65 10.08 6.29 12.46
N VAL A 66 10.10 7.07 13.54
CA VAL A 66 10.48 6.57 14.87
C VAL A 66 9.54 5.47 15.34
N ARG A 67 8.21 5.65 15.17
CA ARG A 67 7.20 4.66 15.53
C ARG A 67 7.36 3.35 14.76
N LYS A 68 7.72 3.41 13.47
CA LYS A 68 7.94 2.22 12.64
C LYS A 68 9.25 1.51 12.97
N CYS A 69 10.32 2.26 13.20
CA CYS A 69 11.61 1.69 13.59
C CYS A 69 11.55 1.01 14.97
N SER A 70 10.68 1.45 15.88
CA SER A 70 10.53 0.84 17.21
C SER A 70 9.71 -0.46 17.22
N LEU A 71 9.02 -0.79 16.13
CA LEU A 71 8.32 -2.08 15.99
C LEU A 71 9.30 -3.18 15.58
N CYS A 72 9.13 -4.37 16.16
CA CYS A 72 9.95 -5.54 15.81
C CYS A 72 9.86 -5.87 14.31
N ASP A 73 10.96 -6.43 13.79
CA ASP A 73 11.07 -7.01 12.43
C ASP A 73 10.90 -6.08 11.21
N ASN A 74 10.95 -4.76 11.38
CA ASN A 74 11.14 -3.89 10.22
C ASN A 74 12.62 -3.80 9.83
N ASP A 75 12.90 -3.82 8.54
CA ASP A 75 14.20 -3.53 7.93
C ASP A 75 14.20 -2.12 7.32
N LEU A 76 15.37 -1.57 7.00
CA LEU A 76 15.48 -0.20 6.49
C LEU A 76 14.66 0.04 5.22
N ASN A 77 14.60 -0.93 4.29
CA ASN A 77 13.86 -0.74 3.04
C ASN A 77 12.36 -0.75 3.28
N SER A 78 11.84 -1.62 4.15
CA SER A 78 10.41 -1.61 4.46
C SER A 78 9.95 -0.32 5.14
N VAL A 79 10.74 0.21 6.08
CA VAL A 79 10.43 1.52 6.70
C VAL A 79 10.48 2.64 5.66
N TYR A 80 11.54 2.69 4.85
CA TYR A 80 11.71 3.69 3.80
C TYR A 80 10.55 3.68 2.80
N THR A 81 10.22 2.52 2.24
CA THR A 81 9.13 2.38 1.28
C THR A 81 7.81 2.84 1.88
N TYR A 82 7.47 2.39 3.10
CA TYR A 82 6.24 2.80 3.78
C TYR A 82 6.13 4.32 3.93
N LEU A 83 7.21 4.97 4.38
CA LEU A 83 7.22 6.42 4.59
C LEU A 83 7.09 7.19 3.27
N CYS A 84 7.61 6.67 2.16
CA CYS A 84 7.53 7.31 0.85
C CYS A 84 6.20 7.04 0.11
N THR A 85 5.59 5.86 0.26
CA THR A 85 4.43 5.44 -0.55
C THR A 85 3.11 5.45 0.20
N ASP A 86 3.14 5.13 1.49
CA ASP A 86 1.93 4.79 2.27
C ASP A 86 1.60 5.84 3.32
N PHE A 87 2.61 6.50 3.90
CA PHE A 87 2.38 7.54 4.91
C PHE A 87 1.85 8.83 4.26
N ARG A 88 0.69 9.30 4.75
CA ARG A 88 0.00 10.51 4.26
C ARG A 88 -0.16 11.60 5.32
N GLY A 89 0.61 11.54 6.40
CA GLY A 89 0.47 12.44 7.54
C GLY A 89 -0.59 12.00 8.55
N TYR A 90 -0.64 12.69 9.69
CA TYR A 90 -1.62 12.41 10.77
C TYR A 90 -2.92 13.20 10.64
N THR A 91 -2.95 14.21 9.76
CA THR A 91 -4.12 15.08 9.54
C THR A 91 -5.29 14.32 8.90
N ASN A 92 -5.03 13.25 8.15
CA ASN A 92 -6.06 12.40 7.58
C ASN A 92 -6.91 11.69 8.65
N ASN A 93 -6.42 11.59 9.89
CA ASN A 93 -7.18 11.05 11.03
C ASN A 93 -7.86 12.13 11.88
N ILE A 94 -7.54 13.41 11.67
CA ILE A 94 -8.08 14.55 12.44
C ILE A 94 -9.20 15.26 11.67
N ALA A 95 -9.23 15.15 10.34
CA ALA A 95 -10.32 15.62 9.49
C ALA A 95 -11.53 14.66 9.42
N ALA A 96 -11.85 13.97 10.52
CA ALA A 96 -13.09 13.19 10.62
C ALA A 96 -14.35 14.08 10.66
N ASP A 97 -14.20 15.41 10.66
CA ASP A 97 -15.31 16.35 10.84
C ASP A 97 -15.07 17.67 10.09
N SER A 98 -14.97 17.61 8.75
CA SER A 98 -15.40 18.69 7.84
C SER A 98 -15.04 18.34 6.39
N SER A 99 -16.07 17.97 5.64
CA SER A 99 -16.29 18.27 4.22
C SER A 99 -15.05 18.53 3.34
N LEU A 100 -14.84 17.64 2.35
CA LEU A 100 -14.06 17.78 1.11
C LEU A 100 -12.76 16.95 0.99
N GLU A 101 -12.72 15.71 1.50
CA GLU A 101 -11.87 14.68 0.93
C GLU A 101 -12.67 13.40 0.67
N ASN A 102 -12.55 12.89 -0.56
CA ASN A 102 -13.19 11.68 -1.06
C ASN A 102 -12.82 10.47 -0.20
N ASN A 103 -13.61 10.20 0.83
CA ASN A 103 -13.84 8.87 1.37
C ASN A 103 -14.50 8.00 0.28
N ASN A 104 -13.78 7.73 -0.80
CA ASN A 104 -14.18 6.70 -1.74
C ASN A 104 -14.00 5.38 -0.98
N LYS A 105 -15.07 4.96 -0.30
CA LYS A 105 -15.15 3.64 0.32
C LYS A 105 -14.63 2.62 -0.69
N ASN A 106 -13.74 1.76 -0.25
CA ASN A 106 -13.26 0.71 -1.11
C ASN A 106 -14.38 -0.31 -1.27
N VAL A 107 -14.68 -0.69 -2.51
CA VAL A 107 -15.77 -1.61 -2.82
C VAL A 107 -15.22 -2.84 -3.53
N ILE A 108 -15.68 -4.02 -3.07
CA ILE A 108 -15.54 -5.27 -3.80
C ILE A 108 -16.89 -5.64 -4.37
N ILE A 109 -16.95 -5.87 -5.69
CA ILE A 109 -18.19 -6.30 -6.35
C ILE A 109 -18.15 -7.81 -6.54
N THR A 110 -19.13 -8.52 -5.97
CA THR A 110 -19.32 -9.96 -6.20
C THR A 110 -20.27 -10.18 -7.36
N ILE A 111 -19.90 -11.06 -8.29
CA ILE A 111 -20.59 -11.27 -9.56
C ILE A 111 -21.06 -12.72 -9.64
N CYS A 112 -22.35 -12.91 -9.92
CA CYS A 112 -22.89 -14.24 -10.21
C CYS A 112 -23.69 -14.28 -11.52
N SER A 113 -23.55 -15.38 -12.26
CA SER A 113 -24.20 -15.66 -13.54
C SER A 113 -25.71 -15.85 -13.42
N THR A 114 -26.20 -16.34 -12.28
CA THR A 114 -27.59 -16.82 -12.09
C THR A 114 -28.49 -15.83 -11.33
N GLY A 115 -28.05 -14.59 -11.11
CA GLY A 115 -28.82 -13.53 -10.44
C GLY A 115 -28.32 -13.17 -9.03
N ARG A 116 -28.93 -12.16 -8.39
CA ARG A 116 -28.47 -11.58 -7.11
C ARG A 116 -28.36 -12.57 -5.95
N GLY A 117 -29.18 -13.63 -5.91
CA GLY A 117 -29.22 -14.57 -4.78
C GLY A 117 -27.91 -15.31 -4.52
N ALA A 118 -27.23 -15.78 -5.56
CA ALA A 118 -25.93 -16.42 -5.42
C ALA A 118 -24.78 -15.41 -5.24
N ALA A 119 -24.94 -14.18 -5.73
CA ALA A 119 -24.01 -13.09 -5.45
C ALA A 119 -24.04 -12.68 -3.96
N ILE A 120 -25.20 -12.77 -3.29
CA ILE A 120 -25.29 -12.53 -1.84
C ILE A 120 -24.48 -13.57 -1.04
N LYS A 121 -24.56 -14.85 -1.41
CA LYS A 121 -23.74 -15.89 -0.75
C LYS A 121 -22.24 -15.69 -1.00
N LEU A 122 -21.88 -15.26 -2.20
CA LEU A 122 -20.50 -14.88 -2.52
C LEU A 122 -20.02 -13.71 -1.67
N LYS A 123 -20.89 -12.71 -1.45
CA LYS A 123 -20.61 -11.60 -0.55
C LYS A 123 -20.27 -12.09 0.86
N GLU A 124 -21.07 -12.97 1.43
CA GLU A 124 -20.81 -13.53 2.78
C GLU A 124 -19.45 -14.24 2.85
N LEU A 125 -19.08 -14.99 1.80
CA LEU A 125 -17.77 -15.66 1.72
C LEU A 125 -16.62 -14.66 1.65
N VAL A 126 -16.77 -13.59 0.86
CA VAL A 126 -15.76 -12.52 0.75
C VAL A 126 -15.61 -11.78 2.07
N GLU A 127 -16.73 -11.43 2.73
CA GLU A 127 -16.73 -10.78 4.04
C GLU A 127 -16.05 -11.67 5.10
N ALA A 128 -16.35 -12.97 5.11
CA ALA A 128 -15.71 -13.92 6.02
C ALA A 128 -14.20 -14.03 5.77
N ALA A 129 -13.78 -14.10 4.51
CA ALA A 129 -12.37 -14.16 4.13
C ALA A 129 -11.60 -12.86 4.46
N SER A 130 -12.29 -11.72 4.43
CA SER A 130 -11.69 -10.40 4.66
C SER A 130 -11.73 -9.91 6.11
N LYS A 131 -12.54 -10.54 6.97
CA LYS A 131 -12.73 -10.15 8.39
C LYS A 131 -11.44 -10.12 9.23
N ASN A 132 -10.46 -10.96 8.91
CA ASN A 132 -9.19 -11.05 9.64
C ASN A 132 -8.04 -10.28 8.97
N ILE A 133 -8.32 -9.55 7.87
CA ILE A 133 -7.31 -8.79 7.13
C ILE A 133 -7.19 -7.40 7.75
N THR A 134 -6.00 -7.05 8.27
CA THR A 134 -5.70 -5.70 8.75
C THR A 134 -5.99 -4.66 7.64
N GLY A 135 -6.92 -3.74 7.89
CA GLY A 135 -7.36 -2.72 6.91
C GLY A 135 -8.72 -2.99 6.24
N SER A 136 -9.42 -4.09 6.57
CA SER A 136 -10.72 -4.43 5.99
C SER A 136 -11.93 -3.70 6.59
N ASN A 137 -11.76 -2.96 7.69
CA ASN A 137 -12.85 -2.26 8.40
C ASN A 137 -13.56 -1.17 7.58
N ASN A 138 -13.10 -0.86 6.36
CA ASN A 138 -13.66 0.18 5.50
C ASN A 138 -13.92 -0.31 4.06
N ILE A 139 -14.25 -1.60 3.89
CA ILE A 139 -14.55 -2.21 2.59
C ILE A 139 -16.01 -2.66 2.54
N ASP A 140 -16.77 -2.11 1.60
CA ASP A 140 -18.14 -2.53 1.34
C ASP A 140 -18.15 -3.62 0.24
N VAL A 141 -18.92 -4.70 0.46
CA VAL A 141 -19.10 -5.77 -0.53
C VAL A 141 -20.49 -5.66 -1.17
N ILE A 142 -20.52 -5.46 -2.49
CA ILE A 142 -21.76 -5.26 -3.26
C ILE A 142 -22.02 -6.48 -4.16
N PRO A 143 -23.17 -7.16 -4.02
CA PRO A 143 -23.55 -8.24 -4.92
C PRO A 143 -24.20 -7.69 -6.20
N SER A 144 -23.75 -8.17 -7.35
CA SER A 144 -24.27 -7.81 -8.67
C SER A 144 -24.44 -9.03 -9.58
N GLY A 145 -25.41 -8.95 -10.48
CA GLY A 145 -25.57 -9.91 -11.57
C GLY A 145 -24.76 -9.46 -12.79
N VAL A 146 -24.29 -10.41 -13.61
CA VAL A 146 -23.50 -10.11 -14.83
C VAL A 146 -24.20 -9.11 -15.76
N LYS A 147 -25.54 -9.15 -15.84
CA LYS A 147 -26.34 -8.26 -16.70
C LYS A 147 -26.35 -6.80 -16.23
N GLU A 148 -26.39 -6.58 -14.91
CA GLU A 148 -26.48 -5.26 -14.27
C GLU A 148 -25.08 -4.69 -13.96
N LEU A 149 -24.01 -5.45 -14.22
CA LEU A 149 -22.67 -5.14 -13.75
C LEU A 149 -22.15 -3.79 -14.24
N LYS A 150 -22.40 -3.42 -15.49
CA LYS A 150 -21.94 -2.13 -16.04
C LYS A 150 -22.57 -0.96 -15.30
N GLU A 151 -23.90 -0.99 -15.15
CA GLU A 151 -24.65 0.06 -14.46
C GLU A 151 -24.21 0.19 -12.99
N VAL A 152 -23.98 -0.95 -12.32
CA VAL A 152 -23.48 -0.96 -10.93
C VAL A 152 -22.05 -0.42 -10.84
N ILE A 153 -21.17 -0.75 -11.79
CA ILE A 153 -19.81 -0.21 -11.82
C ILE A 153 -19.84 1.31 -12.02
N ASP A 154 -20.64 1.80 -12.97
CA ASP A 154 -20.75 3.22 -13.27
C ASP A 154 -21.25 3.98 -12.04
N GLU A 155 -22.35 3.53 -11.40
CA GLU A 155 -22.91 4.16 -10.20
C GLU A 155 -21.94 4.14 -9.00
N VAL A 156 -21.25 3.02 -8.78
CA VAL A 156 -20.33 2.87 -7.66
C VAL A 156 -19.05 3.66 -7.88
N SER A 157 -18.56 3.73 -9.13
CA SER A 157 -17.33 4.45 -9.47
C SER A 157 -17.43 5.96 -9.25
N GLU A 158 -18.64 6.53 -9.28
CA GLU A 158 -18.89 7.95 -8.98
C GLU A 158 -18.67 8.30 -7.50
N LYS A 159 -18.83 7.34 -6.59
CA LYS A 159 -18.91 7.57 -5.13
C LYS A 159 -17.88 6.78 -4.33
N SER A 160 -17.18 5.84 -4.97
CA SER A 160 -16.41 4.80 -4.29
C SER A 160 -15.34 4.23 -5.21
N ASN A 161 -14.31 3.62 -4.61
CA ASN A 161 -13.18 3.05 -5.35
C ASN A 161 -13.37 1.54 -5.47
N ILE A 162 -13.57 1.03 -6.69
CA ILE A 162 -13.76 -0.41 -6.93
C ILE A 162 -12.39 -1.07 -7.00
N ILE A 163 -12.02 -1.81 -5.95
CA ILE A 163 -10.68 -2.40 -5.82
C ILE A 163 -10.57 -3.80 -6.43
N SER A 164 -11.69 -4.52 -6.53
CA SER A 164 -11.72 -5.87 -7.11
C SER A 164 -13.13 -6.31 -7.49
N LEU A 165 -13.19 -7.18 -8.49
CA LEU A 165 -14.31 -8.02 -8.82
C LEU A 165 -14.07 -9.43 -8.28
N VAL A 166 -15.12 -10.10 -7.83
CA VAL A 166 -15.06 -11.48 -7.34
C VAL A 166 -16.18 -12.29 -7.97
N GLY A 167 -15.90 -13.46 -8.56
CA GLY A 167 -16.99 -14.28 -9.10
C GLY A 167 -16.54 -15.49 -9.89
N ILE A 168 -17.46 -16.09 -10.63
CA ILE A 168 -17.20 -17.31 -11.43
C ILE A 168 -16.54 -16.98 -12.77
N SER A 169 -16.82 -15.81 -13.35
CA SER A 169 -16.30 -15.43 -14.67
C SER A 169 -15.82 -13.99 -14.68
N ASN A 170 -14.62 -13.78 -15.22
CA ASN A 170 -14.02 -12.45 -15.35
C ASN A 170 -14.66 -11.69 -16.51
N PRO A 171 -15.32 -10.54 -16.27
CA PRO A 171 -15.92 -9.72 -17.32
C PRO A 171 -14.89 -8.94 -18.16
N ASN A 172 -13.59 -9.02 -17.84
CA ASN A 172 -12.47 -8.37 -18.52
C ASN A 172 -12.63 -6.84 -18.63
N MET A 173 -12.96 -6.20 -17.50
CA MET A 173 -13.22 -4.76 -17.41
C MET A 173 -12.02 -3.93 -16.92
N GLY A 174 -10.81 -4.51 -16.92
CA GLY A 174 -9.60 -3.82 -16.44
C GLY A 174 -9.48 -3.66 -14.93
N ILE A 175 -10.46 -4.16 -14.17
CA ILE A 175 -10.46 -4.21 -12.69
C ILE A 175 -9.88 -5.57 -12.25
N PRO A 176 -9.07 -5.63 -11.17
CA PRO A 176 -8.60 -6.89 -10.61
C PRO A 176 -9.76 -7.88 -10.38
N PHE A 177 -9.54 -9.15 -10.70
CA PHE A 177 -10.56 -10.19 -10.59
C PHE A 177 -10.02 -11.35 -9.76
N VAL A 178 -10.80 -11.81 -8.79
CA VAL A 178 -10.55 -13.01 -8.01
C VAL A 178 -11.66 -14.02 -8.29
N SER A 179 -11.28 -15.22 -8.69
CA SER A 179 -12.24 -16.28 -8.95
C SER A 179 -12.79 -16.89 -7.66
N ILE A 180 -13.98 -17.49 -7.72
CA ILE A 180 -14.53 -18.20 -6.55
C ILE A 180 -13.68 -19.41 -6.19
N GLU A 181 -13.10 -20.07 -7.20
CA GLU A 181 -12.21 -21.22 -7.03
C GLU A 181 -10.98 -20.82 -6.19
N GLU A 182 -10.34 -19.70 -6.52
CA GLU A 182 -9.21 -19.17 -5.75
C GLU A 182 -9.61 -18.87 -4.30
N LEU A 183 -10.79 -18.30 -4.08
CA LEU A 183 -11.31 -18.00 -2.73
C LEU A 183 -11.52 -19.26 -1.89
N ILE A 184 -12.06 -20.33 -2.49
CA ILE A 184 -12.31 -21.60 -1.82
C ILE A 184 -11.01 -22.34 -1.52
N ASP A 185 -10.04 -22.32 -2.45
CA ASP A 185 -8.76 -23.00 -2.33
C ASP A 185 -7.77 -22.26 -1.38
N GLY A 186 -8.19 -21.15 -0.76
CA GLY A 186 -7.40 -20.36 0.20
C GLY A 186 -6.38 -19.41 -0.43
N ALA A 187 -6.04 -19.58 -1.71
CA ALA A 187 -5.16 -18.67 -2.45
C ALA A 187 -5.77 -17.27 -2.63
N GLY A 188 -7.09 -17.20 -2.81
CA GLY A 188 -7.86 -15.97 -3.01
C GLY A 188 -7.88 -15.08 -1.79
N GLY A 189 -7.75 -15.63 -0.58
CA GLY A 189 -7.62 -14.85 0.66
C GLY A 189 -6.34 -14.00 0.68
N GLU A 190 -5.21 -14.57 0.26
CA GLU A 190 -3.95 -13.83 0.15
C GLU A 190 -3.96 -12.84 -1.03
N ILE A 191 -4.63 -13.16 -2.14
CA ILE A 191 -4.84 -12.22 -3.25
C ILE A 191 -5.67 -11.01 -2.80
N LEU A 192 -6.80 -11.26 -2.13
CA LEU A 192 -7.64 -10.20 -1.54
C LEU A 192 -6.86 -9.38 -0.52
N LYS A 193 -6.06 -10.00 0.34
CA LYS A 193 -5.20 -9.31 1.30
C LYS A 193 -4.17 -8.40 0.62
N ASN A 194 -3.59 -8.83 -0.50
CA ASN A 194 -2.66 -8.01 -1.28
C ASN A 194 -3.38 -6.84 -1.96
N ILE A 195 -4.57 -7.07 -2.53
CA ILE A 195 -5.43 -6.01 -3.10
C ILE A 195 -5.76 -4.97 -2.03
N ILE A 196 -6.24 -5.42 -0.86
CA ILE A 196 -6.68 -4.58 0.26
C ILE A 196 -5.51 -3.76 0.83
N LYS A 197 -4.30 -4.32 0.84
CA LYS A 197 -3.07 -3.65 1.30
C LYS A 197 -2.40 -2.79 0.23
N GLY A 198 -2.98 -2.64 -0.96
CA GLY A 198 -2.41 -1.82 -2.04
C GLY A 198 -1.09 -2.35 -2.61
N LYS A 199 -0.77 -3.64 -2.40
CA LYS A 199 0.44 -4.23 -2.99
C LYS A 199 0.24 -4.44 -4.49
N ALA A 200 1.25 -4.10 -5.29
CA ALA A 200 1.24 -4.33 -6.73
C ALA A 200 0.99 -5.81 -7.03
N ILE A 201 -0.18 -6.12 -7.59
CA ILE A 201 -0.51 -7.47 -8.06
C ILE A 201 0.24 -7.65 -9.37
N ARG A 202 1.16 -8.60 -9.41
CA ARG A 202 1.73 -9.07 -10.69
C ARG A 202 0.58 -9.69 -11.48
N LEU A 203 0.05 -8.96 -12.46
CA LEU A 203 -0.80 -9.53 -13.49
C LEU A 203 0.00 -10.63 -14.19
N GLN A 204 -0.23 -11.89 -13.81
CA GLN A 204 0.21 -13.02 -14.62
C GLN A 204 -0.64 -13.02 -15.88
N ILE A 205 -0.15 -12.31 -16.91
CA ILE A 205 -0.59 -12.54 -18.27
C ILE A 205 -0.18 -13.99 -18.59
N LYS A 206 -1.09 -14.94 -18.43
CA LYS A 206 -0.96 -16.26 -19.06
C LYS A 206 -1.01 -16.03 -20.57
N MET A 207 0.15 -15.83 -21.19
CA MET A 207 0.29 -15.99 -22.63
C MET A 207 -0.10 -17.43 -22.94
N LYS A 208 -1.31 -17.62 -23.48
CA LYS A 208 -1.68 -18.87 -24.15
C LYS A 208 -0.69 -19.05 -25.30
N SER A 209 0.22 -20.00 -25.15
CA SER A 209 0.94 -20.62 -26.25
C SER A 209 -0.07 -21.23 -27.21
N ARG A 210 -0.40 -20.50 -28.28
CA ARG A 210 -0.94 -21.11 -29.49
C ARG A 210 0.23 -21.71 -30.25
N LEU A 211 0.54 -22.97 -29.95
CA LEU A 211 1.00 -23.89 -31.00
C LEU A 211 -0.27 -24.46 -31.64
N TYR A 212 -0.50 -24.11 -32.90
CA TYR A 212 -0.95 -24.99 -34.00
C TYR A 212 -0.70 -24.22 -35.29
#